data_AF-A0A7C5X0Q9-F1
#
_entry.id   AF-A0A7C5X0Q9-F1
#
_cell.length_a   1.000
_cell.length_b   1.000
_cell.length_c   1.000
_cell.angle_alpha   90.00
_cell.angle_beta   90.00
_cell.angle_gamma   90.00
#
_symmetry.space_group_name_H-M   'P 1'
#
loop_
_entity.id
_entity.type
_entity.pdbx_description
1 polymer ?
#
loop_
_entity_poly.entity_id
_entity_poly.type
_entity_poly.pdbx_seq_one_letter_code
_entity_poly.pdbx_strand_id
1 'polypeptide(L)'
;MKLCVLGSGSSGNALLLEAEDGLFLVDCGLLWRDLKARAERAGFSLRGLRYVFITHEHADHVRGLESLVRRGVKVVASPGT
;
A
#
# COMPACT_ATOMS: atom_id res chain seq x y z
N MET A 1 5.94 13.15 10.14
CA MET A 1 5.94 12.33 8.90
C MET A 1 6.79 11.09 9.12
N LYS A 2 6.28 9.89 8.83
CA LYS A 2 7.02 8.63 8.90
C LYS A 2 6.84 7.83 7.61
N LEU A 3 7.93 7.21 7.16
CA LEU A 3 7.96 6.35 5.99
C LEU A 3 8.40 4.95 6.41
N CYS A 4 7.75 3.92 5.86
CA CYS A 4 8.12 2.53 6.10
C CYS A 4 8.03 1.72 4.82
N VAL A 5 9.17 1.22 4.35
CA VAL A 5 9.22 0.28 3.22
C VAL A 5 8.80 -1.09 3.73
N LEU A 6 7.63 -1.55 3.33
CA LEU A 6 7.10 -2.87 3.68
C LEU A 6 7.55 -3.93 2.67
N GLY A 7 7.81 -3.55 1.44
CA GLY A 7 8.29 -4.43 0.38
C GLY A 7 8.98 -3.65 -0.73
N SER A 8 9.99 -4.27 -1.34
CA SER A 8 10.77 -3.73 -2.45
C SER A 8 11.21 -4.87 -3.37
N GLY A 9 11.06 -4.69 -4.68
CA GLY A 9 11.45 -5.66 -5.72
C GLY A 9 10.35 -6.63 -6.13
N SER A 10 10.71 -7.67 -6.90
CA SER A 10 9.77 -8.61 -7.55
C SER A 10 8.82 -9.36 -6.60
N SER A 11 9.18 -9.42 -5.31
CA SER A 11 8.33 -10.02 -4.27
C SER A 11 7.17 -9.12 -3.84
N GLY A 12 7.05 -7.90 -4.38
CA GLY A 12 5.99 -6.94 -4.12
C GLY A 12 6.49 -5.66 -3.47
N ASN A 13 6.22 -4.54 -4.13
CA ASN A 13 6.51 -3.19 -3.66
C ASN A 13 5.36 -2.66 -2.80
N ALA A 14 5.69 -2.09 -1.65
CA ALA A 14 4.72 -1.43 -0.77
C ALA A 14 5.44 -0.47 0.16
N LEU A 15 5.11 0.81 0.10
CA LEU A 15 5.62 1.86 0.98
C LEU A 15 4.46 2.48 1.75
N LEU A 16 4.56 2.46 3.08
CA LEU A 16 3.60 3.10 3.95
C LEU A 16 4.08 4.49 4.35
N LEU A 17 3.18 5.47 4.27
CA LEU A 17 3.43 6.87 4.63
C LEU A 17 2.41 7.33 5.67
N GLU A 18 2.89 7.72 6.85
CA GLU A 18 2.10 8.40 7.88
C GLU A 18 2.45 9.90 7.86
N ALA A 19 1.46 10.73 7.55
CA ALA A 19 1.55 12.19 7.57
C ALA A 19 0.42 12.78 8.43
N GLU A 20 0.39 14.10 8.59
CA GLU A 20 -0.64 14.79 9.38
C GLU A 20 -2.06 14.47 8.89
N ASP A 21 -2.25 14.37 7.58
CA ASP A 21 -3.54 14.07 6.95
C ASP A 21 -3.95 12.58 7.02
N GLY A 22 -3.07 11.72 7.52
CA GLY A 22 -3.35 10.31 7.80
C GLY A 22 -2.37 9.33 7.17
N LEU A 23 -2.88 8.13 6.88
CA LEU A 23 -2.12 6.99 6.42
C LEU A 23 -2.36 6.71 4.94
N PHE A 24 -1.26 6.59 4.20
CA PHE A 24 -1.25 6.40 2.76
C PHE A 24 -0.36 5.21 2.42
N LEU A 25 -0.74 4.50 1.37
CA LEU A 25 0.07 3.42 0.79
C LEU A 25 0.52 3.85 -0.60
N VAL A 26 1.79 3.63 -0.93
CA VAL A 26 2.32 3.72 -2.29
C VAL A 26 2.66 2.30 -2.72
N ASP A 27 2.03 1.88 -3.82
CA ASP A 27 2.00 0.52 -4.36
C ASP A 27 1.40 -0.53 -3.42
N CYS A 28 0.71 -1.51 -4.00
CA CYS A 28 0.10 -2.64 -3.31
C CYS A 28 0.60 -3.97 -3.90
N GLY A 29 1.91 -4.10 -3.98
CA GLY A 29 2.59 -5.32 -4.39
C GLY A 29 2.52 -6.44 -3.37
N LEU A 30 2.09 -6.20 -2.13
CA LEU A 30 1.95 -7.23 -1.09
C LEU A 30 0.50 -7.67 -0.94
N LEU A 31 0.27 -8.98 -0.79
CA LEU A 31 -1.07 -9.46 -0.41
C LEU A 31 -1.44 -8.92 0.97
N TRP A 32 -2.74 -8.73 1.21
CA TRP A 32 -3.25 -8.13 2.46
C TRP A 32 -2.67 -8.75 3.74
N ARG A 33 -2.54 -10.08 3.78
CA ARG A 33 -1.96 -10.79 4.93
C ARG A 33 -0.54 -10.31 5.22
N ASP A 34 0.30 -10.22 4.20
CA ASP A 34 1.70 -9.87 4.35
C ASP A 34 1.86 -8.36 4.57
N LEU A 35 1.08 -7.53 3.88
CA LEU A 35 1.03 -6.08 4.09
C LEU A 35 0.70 -5.77 5.56
N LYS A 36 -0.37 -6.37 6.10
CA LYS A 36 -0.81 -6.20 7.48
C LYS A 36 0.26 -6.66 8.47
N ALA A 37 0.78 -7.88 8.29
CA ALA A 37 1.79 -8.43 9.19
C ALA A 37 3.08 -7.60 9.22
N ARG A 38 3.53 -7.09 8.06
CA ARG A 38 4.73 -6.23 7.99
C ARG A 38 4.47 -4.85 8.59
N ALA A 39 3.30 -4.25 8.35
CA ALA A 39 2.93 -2.98 8.94
C ALA A 39 2.89 -3.08 10.48
N GLU A 40 2.25 -4.11 11.02
CA GLU A 40 2.16 -4.35 12.48
C GLU A 40 3.56 -4.54 13.10
N ARG A 41 4.44 -5.31 12.45
CA ARG A 41 5.84 -5.48 12.89
C ARG A 41 6.64 -4.17 12.87
N ALA A 42 6.31 -3.27 11.96
CA ALA A 42 6.93 -1.94 11.86
C ALA A 42 6.28 -0.91 12.81
N GLY A 43 5.31 -1.31 13.64
CA GLY A 43 4.62 -0.43 14.57
C GLY A 43 3.52 0.43 13.94
N PHE A 44 3.05 0.08 12.75
CA PHE A 44 1.95 0.77 12.08
C PHE A 44 0.63 0.01 12.23
N SER A 45 -0.44 0.77 12.44
CA SER A 45 -1.81 0.27 12.26
C SER A 45 -2.29 0.66 10.87
N LEU A 46 -2.81 -0.29 10.09
CA LEU A 46 -3.48 0.03 8.82
C LEU A 46 -4.88 0.64 9.01
N ARG A 47 -5.30 0.91 10.25
CA ARG A 47 -6.55 1.59 10.55
C ARG A 47 -6.52 3.00 9.98
N GLY A 48 -7.51 3.35 9.17
CA GLY A 48 -7.58 4.67 8.55
C GLY A 48 -6.76 4.80 7.26
N LEU A 49 -6.22 3.71 6.71
CA LEU A 49 -5.71 3.69 5.34
C LEU A 49 -6.87 4.00 4.38
N ARG A 50 -6.86 5.19 3.77
CA ARG A 50 -7.93 5.65 2.87
C ARG A 50 -7.55 5.65 1.40
N TYR A 51 -6.26 5.79 1.11
CA TYR A 51 -5.76 5.93 -0.25
C TYR A 51 -4.57 5.00 -0.48
N VAL A 52 -4.56 4.41 -1.67
CA VAL A 52 -3.38 3.78 -2.25
C VAL A 52 -3.04 4.49 -3.55
N PHE A 53 -1.79 4.89 -3.69
CA PHE A 53 -1.23 5.48 -4.89
C PHE A 53 -0.48 4.39 -5.66
N ILE A 54 -0.82 4.19 -6.92
CA ILE A 54 -0.14 3.21 -7.78
C ILE A 54 0.80 3.95 -8.72
N THR A 55 2.05 3.52 -8.75
CA THR A 55 3.07 4.14 -9.61
C THR A 55 2.95 3.68 -11.07
N HIS A 56 2.64 2.39 -11.28
CA HIS A 56 2.38 1.76 -12.58
C HIS A 56 1.75 0.36 -12.41
N GLU A 57 1.29 -0.25 -13.50
CA GLU A 57 0.40 -1.41 -13.54
C GLU A 57 1.08 -2.78 -13.41
N HIS A 58 2.39 -2.82 -13.21
CA HIS A 58 3.11 -4.08 -13.05
C HIS A 58 2.63 -4.89 -11.85
N ALA A 59 2.64 -6.21 -11.98
CA ALA A 59 2.05 -7.12 -11.01
C ALA A 59 2.66 -6.99 -9.60
N ASP A 60 3.96 -6.70 -9.50
CA ASP A 60 4.66 -6.44 -8.24
C ASP A 60 4.30 -5.09 -7.60
N HIS A 61 3.45 -4.28 -8.23
CA HIS A 61 2.87 -3.05 -7.67
C HIS A 61 1.36 -3.17 -7.41
N VAL A 62 0.65 -4.09 -8.07
CA VAL A 62 -0.83 -4.15 -8.00
C VAL A 62 -1.42 -5.48 -7.50
N ARG A 63 -0.63 -6.54 -7.29
CA ARG A 63 -1.20 -7.87 -6.95
C ARG A 63 -2.07 -7.92 -5.69
N GLY A 64 -1.87 -7.03 -4.73
CA GLY A 64 -2.66 -6.93 -3.50
C GLY A 64 -3.85 -5.96 -3.59
N LEU A 65 -3.96 -5.22 -4.70
CA LEU A 65 -4.83 -4.05 -4.84
C LEU A 65 -6.31 -4.40 -4.68
N GLU A 66 -6.76 -5.52 -5.26
CA GLU A 66 -8.15 -5.96 -5.17
C GLU A 66 -8.65 -6.06 -3.72
N SER A 67 -7.78 -6.54 -2.82
CA SER A 67 -8.10 -6.70 -1.40
C SER A 67 -8.31 -5.34 -0.71
N LEU A 68 -7.57 -4.30 -1.11
CA LEU A 68 -7.73 -2.94 -0.60
C LEU A 68 -9.00 -2.28 -1.14
N VAL A 69 -9.28 -2.45 -2.44
CA VAL A 69 -10.51 -1.93 -3.06
C VAL A 69 -11.75 -2.50 -2.38
N ARG A 70 -11.79 -3.81 -2.12
CA ARG A 70 -12.89 -4.47 -1.38
C ARG A 70 -13.05 -3.95 0.06
N ARG A 71 -12.04 -3.31 0.63
CA ARG A 71 -12.05 -2.70 1.97
C ARG A 71 -12.39 -1.21 1.95
N GLY A 72 -12.70 -0.65 0.77
CA GLY A 72 -13.05 0.76 0.61
C GLY A 72 -11.85 1.71 0.52
N VAL A 73 -10.64 1.19 0.31
CA VAL A 73 -9.47 2.03 0.02
C VAL A 73 -9.60 2.57 -1.40
N LYS A 74 -9.45 3.89 -1.56
CA LYS A 74 -9.51 4.56 -2.85
C LYS A 74 -8.17 4.42 -3.58
N VAL A 75 -8.24 4.10 -4.87
CA VAL A 75 -7.06 4.00 -5.74
C VAL A 75 -6.83 5.34 -6.43
N VAL A 76 -5.58 5.80 -6.43
CA VAL A 76 -5.13 6.98 -7.16
C VAL A 76 -3.99 6.55 -8.08
N ALA A 77 -4.13 6.83 -9.38
CA ALA A 77 -3.14 6.50 -10.40
C ALA A 77 -3.21 7.52 -11.55
N SER A 78 -2.16 7.59 -12.37
CA SER A 78 -2.19 8.40 -13.59
C SER A 78 -2.99 7.70 -14.69
N PRO A 79 -3.48 8.44 -15.71
CA PRO A 79 -4.06 7.82 -16.90
C PRO A 79 -3.05 6.88 -17.57
N GLY A 80 -3.48 5.65 -17.88
CA GLY A 80 -2.65 4.64 -18.53
C GLY A 80 -1.97 3.66 -17.57
N THR A 81 -2.05 3.90 -16.25
CA THR A 81 -1.92 2.84 -15.23
C THR A 81 -3.23 2.06 -15.14
#